data_AF-A0A5K7ZLW0-F1
#
_entry.id   AF-A0A5K7ZLW0-F1
#
_cell.length_a   1.000
_cell.length_b   1.000
_cell.length_c   1.000
_cell.angle_alpha   90.00
_cell.angle_beta   90.00
_cell.angle_gamma   90.00
#
_symmetry.space_group_name_H-M   'P 1'
#
loop_
_entity.id
_entity.type
_entity.pdbx_description
1 polymer ?
#
loop_
_entity_poly.entity_id
_entity_poly.type
_entity_poly.pdbx_seq_one_letter_code
_entity_poly.pdbx_strand_id
1 'polypeptide(L)'
;MIGIQITIDHEKCTRCGQCVELCPMSVLDWVEQNGKTNISATHPEMCWACLTCAGKCHVKAISIEQHEQQRKYIDDENKTPFKTISPHDAEICQDYAESLEKILKLRSRPVAVNLIKNGSPLPHVPVPRKRLRYCQALIMARRGYSLLMPAWAHACPDGTSILGLSKIPPKLASGEIYVQLGKLATQEAASQMVKERPRIAEDSMRATLVSPLDEAVMMPDVVVIMAPPESMMWLCMASTYYTGRRMTFRMSSYNAQCVESTLYPYTTGEMNTSLGCYGCRAISDIGEESMFLGIPMGKMQTIVDGLKQLGRRAIPDSRAKIYLQPIP
;
A
#
# COMPACT_ATOMS: atom_id res chain seq x y z
N MET A 1 -10.87 4.62 19.11
CA MET A 1 -10.77 4.86 17.64
C MET A 1 -10.22 6.25 17.40
N ILE A 2 -9.49 6.46 16.30
CA ILE A 2 -8.96 7.79 15.92
C ILE A 2 -10.15 8.72 15.62
N GLY A 3 -10.29 9.78 16.42
CA GLY A 3 -11.30 10.81 16.23
C GLY A 3 -10.96 11.69 15.04
N ILE A 4 -11.97 12.07 14.25
CA ILE A 4 -11.78 12.95 13.09
C ILE A 4 -12.66 14.18 13.29
N GLN A 5 -12.05 15.35 13.15
CA GLN A 5 -12.75 16.63 13.12
C GLN A 5 -12.67 17.22 11.72
N ILE A 6 -13.82 17.59 11.17
CA ILE A 6 -13.94 18.20 9.84
C ILE A 6 -14.45 19.61 10.06
N THR A 7 -13.72 20.60 9.56
CA THR A 7 -14.14 22.01 9.64
C THR A 7 -14.25 22.57 8.23
N ILE A 8 -15.33 23.32 7.97
CA ILE A 8 -15.59 24.00 6.70
C ILE A 8 -15.70 25.50 6.99
N ASP A 9 -14.79 26.27 6.41
CA ASP A 9 -14.82 27.72 6.41
C ASP A 9 -15.83 28.20 5.36
N HIS A 10 -17.04 28.52 5.82
CA HIS A 10 -18.14 28.95 4.95
C HIS A 10 -17.93 30.33 4.34
N GLU A 11 -17.00 31.14 4.86
CA GLU A 11 -16.67 32.44 4.26
C GLU A 11 -15.77 32.26 3.04
N LYS A 12 -14.85 31.28 3.08
CA LYS A 12 -14.02 30.92 1.92
C LYS A 12 -14.72 30.02 0.91
N CYS A 13 -15.68 29.22 1.35
CA CYS A 13 -16.30 28.20 0.51
C CYS A 13 -17.07 28.80 -0.68
N THR A 14 -16.63 28.48 -1.89
CA THR A 14 -17.28 28.90 -3.14
C THR A 14 -18.47 28.05 -3.55
N ARG A 15 -18.81 27.01 -2.77
CA ARG A 15 -19.91 26.07 -3.05
C ARG A 15 -19.80 25.43 -4.45
N CYS A 16 -18.58 25.02 -4.84
CA CYS A 16 -18.36 24.37 -6.14
C CYS A 16 -18.75 22.88 -6.19
N GLY A 17 -19.10 22.26 -5.06
CA GLY A 17 -19.58 20.86 -5.01
C GLY A 17 -18.50 19.76 -5.07
N GLN A 18 -17.27 20.06 -5.52
CA GLN A 18 -16.22 19.04 -5.73
C GLN A 18 -15.95 18.14 -4.51
N CYS A 19 -16.04 18.68 -3.29
CA CYS A 19 -15.80 17.89 -2.08
C CYS A 19 -16.90 16.85 -1.80
N VAL A 20 -18.14 17.11 -2.22
CA VAL A 20 -19.28 16.18 -2.15
C VAL A 20 -19.11 15.07 -3.18
N GLU A 21 -18.71 15.43 -4.41
CA GLU A 21 -18.48 14.49 -5.52
C GLU A 21 -17.31 13.53 -5.21
N LEU A 22 -16.18 14.08 -4.73
CA LEU A 22 -14.95 13.33 -4.54
C LEU A 22 -14.89 12.52 -3.23
N CYS A 23 -15.85 12.66 -2.33
CA CYS A 23 -15.84 11.92 -1.08
C CYS A 23 -16.38 10.49 -1.30
N PRO A 24 -15.54 9.43 -1.23
CA PRO A 24 -15.98 8.06 -1.48
C PRO A 24 -17.04 7.57 -0.49
N MET A 25 -17.04 8.16 0.70
CA MET A 25 -17.89 7.79 1.82
C MET A 25 -19.13 8.67 1.94
N SER A 26 -19.34 9.62 1.02
CA SER A 26 -20.45 10.59 1.08
C SER A 26 -20.55 11.31 2.44
N VAL A 27 -19.41 11.68 3.03
CA VAL A 27 -19.32 12.35 4.34
C VAL A 27 -19.85 13.79 4.29
N LEU A 28 -19.69 14.43 3.13
CA LEU A 28 -20.03 15.82 2.89
C LEU A 28 -21.27 15.87 1.99
N ASP A 29 -22.24 16.70 2.35
CA ASP A 29 -23.47 16.89 1.57
C ASP A 29 -23.95 18.34 1.61
N TRP A 30 -24.90 18.67 0.74
CA TRP A 30 -25.58 19.95 0.69
C TRP A 30 -26.62 20.03 1.82
N VAL A 31 -26.60 21.14 2.56
CA VAL A 31 -27.52 21.42 3.66
C VAL A 31 -28.10 22.81 3.48
N GLU A 32 -29.42 22.93 3.56
CA GLU A 32 -30.09 24.22 3.61
C GLU A 32 -30.13 24.74 5.05
N GLN A 33 -29.59 25.94 5.27
CA GLN A 33 -29.64 26.64 6.55
C GLN A 33 -29.94 28.11 6.31
N ASN A 34 -30.97 28.64 6.97
CA ASN A 34 -31.37 30.06 6.90
C ASN A 34 -31.55 30.56 5.46
N GLY A 35 -32.16 29.76 4.59
CA GLY A 35 -32.39 30.09 3.18
C GLY A 35 -31.14 30.10 2.30
N LYS A 36 -30.01 29.56 2.78
CA LYS A 36 -28.76 29.40 2.03
C LYS A 36 -28.38 27.93 1.95
N THR A 37 -28.06 27.44 0.76
CA THR A 37 -27.50 26.10 0.55
C THR A 37 -25.99 26.14 0.82
N ASN A 38 -25.53 25.40 1.81
CA ASN A 38 -24.11 25.25 2.16
C ASN A 38 -23.69 23.78 2.10
N ILE A 39 -22.39 23.51 2.16
CA ILE A 39 -21.87 22.14 2.27
C ILE A 39 -21.52 21.88 3.73
N SER A 40 -21.97 20.76 4.30
CA SER A 40 -21.66 20.35 5.67
C SER A 40 -21.19 18.88 5.72
N ALA A 41 -20.50 18.51 6.80
CA ALA A 41 -20.21 17.12 7.10
C ALA A 41 -21.42 16.46 7.78
N THR A 42 -22.27 15.82 6.99
CA THR A 42 -23.50 15.14 7.45
C THR A 42 -23.22 13.77 8.05
N HIS A 43 -22.13 13.12 7.63
CA HIS A 43 -21.71 11.79 8.12
C HIS A 43 -20.24 11.78 8.57
N PRO A 44 -19.83 12.61 9.54
CA PRO A 44 -18.43 12.75 9.95
C PRO A 44 -17.82 11.45 10.49
N GLU A 45 -18.63 10.57 11.08
CA GLU A 45 -18.25 9.24 11.58
C GLU A 45 -17.76 8.30 10.46
N MET A 46 -18.24 8.51 9.23
CA MET A 46 -17.81 7.75 8.06
C MET A 46 -16.53 8.31 7.42
N CYS A 47 -15.90 9.33 8.00
CA CYS A 47 -14.68 9.90 7.43
C CYS A 47 -13.49 8.95 7.56
N TRP A 48 -12.73 8.82 6.49
CA TRP A 48 -11.49 8.03 6.46
C TRP A 48 -10.23 8.86 6.62
N ALA A 49 -10.36 10.19 6.75
CA ALA A 49 -9.24 11.12 6.70
C ALA A 49 -8.33 10.89 5.47
N CYS A 50 -8.94 10.58 4.31
CA CYS A 50 -8.21 10.38 3.06
C CYS A 50 -7.67 11.70 2.47
N LEU A 51 -8.19 12.83 2.97
CA LEU A 51 -7.84 14.22 2.61
C LEU A 51 -8.14 14.62 1.15
N THR A 52 -8.87 13.81 0.38
CA THR A 52 -9.19 14.15 -1.02
C THR A 52 -9.96 15.47 -1.12
N CYS A 53 -10.99 15.69 -0.29
CA CYS A 53 -11.79 16.92 -0.31
C CYS A 53 -10.95 18.14 0.10
N ALA A 54 -10.15 18.04 1.17
CA ALA A 54 -9.27 19.11 1.62
C ALA A 54 -8.20 19.45 0.56
N GLY A 55 -7.57 18.42 -0.04
CA GLY A 55 -6.52 18.61 -1.04
C GLY A 55 -7.02 19.13 -2.39
N LYS A 56 -8.29 18.90 -2.75
CA LYS A 56 -8.89 19.38 -4.01
C LYS A 56 -9.62 20.72 -3.86
N CYS A 57 -9.81 21.23 -2.64
CA CYS A 57 -10.42 22.52 -2.41
C CYS A 57 -9.49 23.66 -2.85
N HIS A 58 -9.75 24.26 -4.02
CA HIS A 58 -8.92 25.35 -4.57
C HIS A 58 -8.86 26.62 -3.69
N VAL A 59 -9.88 26.85 -2.85
CA VAL A 59 -9.93 27.93 -1.86
C VAL A 59 -9.50 27.51 -0.44
N LYS A 60 -9.07 26.27 -0.24
CA LYS A 60 -8.62 25.72 1.06
C LYS A 60 -9.63 25.95 2.21
N ALA A 61 -10.92 25.81 1.91
CA ALA A 61 -12.00 26.00 2.87
C ALA A 61 -12.23 24.79 3.80
N ILE A 62 -11.59 23.64 3.55
CA ILE A 62 -11.82 22.40 4.30
C ILE A 62 -10.55 22.00 5.05
N SER A 63 -10.66 21.78 6.35
CA SER A 63 -9.63 21.13 7.16
C SER A 63 -10.14 19.81 7.74
N ILE A 64 -9.23 18.82 7.80
CA ILE A 64 -9.49 17.53 8.43
C ILE A 64 -8.37 17.28 9.43
N GLU A 65 -8.74 17.22 10.70
CA GLU A 65 -7.83 16.97 11.80
C GLU A 65 -8.07 15.56 12.36
N GLN A 66 -6.97 14.85 12.59
CA GLN A 66 -6.99 13.52 13.21
C GLN A 66 -6.51 13.65 14.64
N HIS A 67 -7.40 13.41 15.59
CA HIS A 67 -7.08 13.29 17.00
C HIS A 67 -6.28 12.01 17.21
N GLU A 68 -5.06 12.13 17.73
CA GLU A 68 -4.18 10.98 17.92
C GLU A 68 -4.85 9.93 18.80
N GLN A 69 -4.82 8.68 18.36
CA GLN A 69 -5.28 7.61 19.23
C GLN A 69 -4.27 7.35 20.36
N GLN A 70 -4.78 7.10 21.55
CA GLN A 70 -3.96 6.78 22.72
C GLN A 70 -3.55 5.30 22.79
N ARG A 71 -4.35 4.40 22.19
CA ARG A 71 -4.11 2.96 22.21
C ARG A 71 -3.01 2.60 21.19
N LYS A 72 -1.86 2.18 21.70
CA LYS A 72 -0.70 1.81 20.88
C LYS A 72 -0.71 0.35 20.44
N TYR A 73 -1.28 -0.55 21.23
CA TYR A 73 -1.33 -1.99 20.97
C TYR A 73 -2.76 -2.51 21.14
N ILE A 74 -3.13 -3.54 20.37
CA ILE A 74 -4.50 -4.08 20.29
C ILE A 74 -4.54 -5.61 20.38
N ASP A 75 -3.43 -6.24 20.79
CA ASP A 75 -3.32 -7.69 20.97
C ASP A 75 -4.08 -8.21 22.20
N ASP A 76 -4.49 -7.33 23.11
CA ASP A 76 -5.43 -7.62 24.19
C ASP A 76 -6.87 -7.92 23.69
N GLU A 77 -7.18 -7.60 22.42
CA GLU A 77 -8.44 -8.01 21.78
C GLU A 77 -8.43 -9.48 21.31
N ASN A 78 -7.31 -10.17 21.46
CA ASN A 78 -7.18 -11.54 20.98
C ASN A 78 -7.93 -12.53 21.87
N LYS A 79 -8.72 -13.41 21.24
CA LYS A 79 -9.35 -14.56 21.92
C LYS A 79 -8.34 -15.68 22.22
N THR A 80 -7.27 -15.75 21.44
CA THR A 80 -6.19 -16.73 21.58
C THR A 80 -4.85 -16.00 21.56
N PRO A 81 -3.84 -16.41 22.34
CA PRO A 81 -2.54 -15.77 22.31
C PRO A 81 -1.92 -15.83 20.91
N PHE A 82 -1.35 -14.71 20.47
CA PHE A 82 -0.52 -14.68 19.27
C PHE A 82 0.76 -15.47 19.51
N LYS A 83 1.16 -16.27 18.51
CA LYS A 83 2.42 -17.00 18.52
C LYS A 83 3.33 -16.40 17.46
N THR A 84 4.47 -15.88 17.89
CA THR A 84 5.51 -15.39 16.98
C THR A 84 6.15 -16.55 16.22
N ILE A 85 6.82 -16.25 15.11
CA ILE A 85 7.66 -17.22 14.38
C ILE A 85 8.76 -17.83 15.26
N SER A 86 9.25 -18.99 14.84
CA SER A 86 10.39 -19.63 15.50
C SER A 86 11.68 -18.79 15.31
N PRO A 87 12.69 -18.96 16.19
CA PRO A 87 13.99 -18.31 15.98
C PRO A 87 14.63 -18.66 14.62
N HIS A 88 14.43 -19.89 14.14
CA HIS A 88 14.92 -20.32 12.83
C HIS A 88 14.24 -19.58 11.66
N ASP A 89 12.92 -19.42 11.72
CA ASP A 89 12.18 -18.65 10.71
C ASP A 89 12.56 -17.15 10.72
N ALA A 90 12.84 -16.60 11.91
CA ALA A 90 13.33 -15.24 12.04
C ALA A 90 14.72 -15.08 11.41
N GLU A 91 15.62 -16.03 11.65
CA GLU A 91 16.95 -16.09 11.01
C GLU A 91 16.83 -16.16 9.49
N ILE A 92 15.93 -16.98 8.94
CA ILE A 92 15.64 -17.03 7.49
C ILE A 92 15.24 -15.65 6.95
N CYS A 93 14.38 -14.92 7.66
CA CYS A 93 13.96 -13.59 7.22
C CYS A 93 15.12 -12.57 7.27
N GLN A 94 15.96 -12.64 8.31
CA GLN A 94 17.16 -11.82 8.44
C GLN A 94 18.16 -12.10 7.31
N ASP A 95 18.44 -13.37 7.02
CA ASP A 95 19.33 -13.81 5.96
C ASP A 95 18.87 -13.33 4.57
N TYR A 96 17.57 -13.38 4.32
CA TYR A 96 16.99 -12.86 3.08
C TYR A 96 17.12 -11.34 2.99
N ALA A 97 16.81 -10.61 4.06
CA ALA A 97 16.95 -9.16 4.09
C ALA A 97 18.41 -8.75 3.83
N GLU A 98 19.34 -9.35 4.57
CA GLU A 98 20.77 -9.08 4.44
C GLU A 98 21.28 -9.39 3.02
N SER A 99 20.89 -10.53 2.46
CA SER A 99 21.28 -10.92 1.10
C SER A 99 20.78 -9.92 0.06
N LEU A 100 19.51 -9.53 0.14
CA LEU A 100 18.91 -8.56 -0.76
C LEU A 100 19.61 -7.20 -0.67
N GLU A 101 19.79 -6.70 0.56
CA GLU A 101 20.40 -5.39 0.81
C GLU A 101 21.84 -5.33 0.32
N LYS A 102 22.67 -6.33 0.65
CA LYS A 102 24.09 -6.36 0.26
C LYS A 102 24.28 -6.52 -1.24
N ILE A 103 23.60 -7.49 -1.86
CA ILE A 103 23.81 -7.81 -3.28
C ILE A 103 23.28 -6.68 -4.17
N LEU A 104 22.06 -6.20 -3.88
CA LEU A 104 21.42 -5.17 -4.69
C LEU A 104 21.86 -3.76 -4.31
N LYS A 105 22.55 -3.56 -3.18
CA LYS A 105 22.90 -2.26 -2.60
C LYS A 105 21.66 -1.41 -2.34
N LEU A 106 20.64 -2.02 -1.71
CA LEU A 106 19.36 -1.35 -1.46
C LEU A 106 19.55 -0.16 -0.52
N ARG A 107 18.82 0.93 -0.79
CA ARG A 107 18.78 2.13 0.07
C ARG A 107 17.70 2.05 1.14
N SER A 108 16.82 1.07 1.06
CA SER A 108 15.69 0.88 1.98
C SER A 108 15.49 -0.61 2.24
N ARG A 109 15.00 -0.93 3.45
CA ARG A 109 14.84 -2.30 3.90
C ARG A 109 13.73 -3.02 3.10
N PRO A 110 13.91 -4.30 2.73
CA PRO A 110 12.82 -5.16 2.27
C PRO A 110 11.68 -5.17 3.29
N VAL A 111 10.43 -5.12 2.82
CA VAL A 111 9.26 -5.04 3.69
C VAL A 111 8.52 -6.37 3.74
N ALA A 112 8.41 -6.95 4.91
CA ALA A 112 7.48 -8.06 5.16
C ALA A 112 6.04 -7.53 5.20
N VAL A 113 5.14 -8.24 4.53
CA VAL A 113 3.71 -7.96 4.51
C VAL A 113 2.94 -9.20 4.90
N ASN A 114 1.96 -9.01 5.79
CA ASN A 114 0.98 -10.04 6.13
C ASN A 114 -0.46 -9.55 6.05
N LEU A 115 -1.33 -10.42 5.57
CA LEU A 115 -2.78 -10.23 5.54
C LEU A 115 -3.42 -11.13 6.60
N ILE A 116 -3.69 -10.54 7.76
CA ILE A 116 -4.20 -11.28 8.92
C ILE A 116 -5.70 -11.49 8.74
N LYS A 117 -6.11 -12.76 8.62
CA LYS A 117 -7.52 -13.15 8.45
C LYS A 117 -8.36 -12.81 9.67
N ASN A 118 -9.66 -12.63 9.44
CA ASN A 118 -10.63 -12.48 10.52
C ASN A 118 -10.63 -13.71 11.44
N GLY A 119 -10.71 -13.48 12.75
CA GLY A 119 -10.56 -14.51 13.78
C GLY A 119 -9.12 -14.92 14.13
N SER A 120 -8.10 -14.53 13.34
CA SER A 120 -6.70 -14.79 13.69
C SER A 120 -6.19 -13.82 14.77
N PRO A 121 -5.26 -14.26 15.64
CA PRO A 121 -4.67 -13.39 16.66
C PRO A 121 -3.76 -12.33 16.04
N LEU A 122 -3.72 -11.15 16.64
CA LEU A 122 -2.88 -10.02 16.25
C LEU A 122 -1.57 -10.01 17.04
N PRO A 123 -0.44 -9.66 16.42
CA PRO A 123 0.83 -9.54 17.13
C PRO A 123 0.88 -8.28 18.02
N HIS A 124 1.81 -8.29 18.98
CA HIS A 124 2.13 -7.12 19.79
C HIS A 124 2.98 -6.10 19.00
N VAL A 125 2.38 -5.49 17.99
CA VAL A 125 3.00 -4.49 17.09
C VAL A 125 2.18 -3.21 17.16
N PRO A 126 2.82 -2.02 17.16
CA PRO A 126 2.09 -0.79 17.32
C PRO A 126 1.14 -0.49 16.15
N VAL A 127 -0.04 0.00 16.48
CA VAL A 127 -0.96 0.67 15.54
C VAL A 127 -0.53 2.13 15.35
N PRO A 128 -0.76 2.76 14.19
CA PRO A 128 -0.32 4.13 13.94
C PRO A 128 -1.15 5.15 14.73
N ARG A 129 -0.55 6.27 15.16
CA ARG A 129 -1.27 7.31 15.93
C ARG A 129 -2.36 8.01 15.12
N LYS A 130 -2.15 8.13 13.80
CA LYS A 130 -3.08 8.70 12.82
C LYS A 130 -3.34 7.66 11.74
N ARG A 131 -4.47 7.77 11.05
CA ARG A 131 -4.78 6.88 9.93
C ARG A 131 -3.75 7.09 8.83
N LEU A 132 -3.25 5.99 8.30
CA LEU A 132 -2.30 5.96 7.19
C LEU A 132 -2.92 5.24 6.01
N ARG A 133 -2.52 5.60 4.80
CA ARG A 133 -2.80 4.75 3.65
C ARG A 133 -1.91 3.51 3.73
N TYR A 134 -2.38 2.37 3.23
CA TYR A 134 -1.58 1.14 3.17
C TYR A 134 -0.18 1.38 2.56
N CYS A 135 -0.11 2.17 1.49
CA CYS A 135 1.15 2.59 0.87
C CYS A 135 2.10 3.36 1.81
N GLN A 136 1.58 4.21 2.69
CA GLN A 136 2.39 4.91 3.70
C GLN A 136 2.92 3.93 4.75
N ALA A 137 2.12 2.92 5.13
CA ALA A 137 2.59 1.90 6.07
C ALA A 137 3.79 1.13 5.50
N LEU A 138 3.78 0.76 4.22
CA LEU A 138 4.93 0.13 3.55
C LEU A 138 6.15 1.05 3.54
N ILE A 139 5.94 2.34 3.29
CA ILE A 139 7.00 3.35 3.24
C ILE A 139 7.59 3.62 4.63
N MET A 140 6.80 3.46 5.69
CA MET A 140 7.31 3.46 7.06
C MET A 140 8.11 2.19 7.35
N ALA A 141 7.62 1.02 6.91
CA ALA A 141 8.32 -0.25 7.09
C ALA A 141 9.68 -0.29 6.42
N ARG A 142 9.83 0.22 5.19
CA ARG A 142 11.14 0.30 4.52
C ARG A 142 12.16 1.20 5.25
N ARG A 143 11.67 2.05 6.17
CA ARG A 143 12.45 2.97 7.01
C ARG A 143 12.63 2.45 8.45
N GLY A 144 12.23 1.20 8.73
CA GLY A 144 12.46 0.56 10.03
C GLY A 144 11.27 0.55 10.99
N TYR A 145 10.05 0.87 10.54
CA TYR A 145 8.87 0.87 11.42
C TYR A 145 7.95 -0.33 11.17
N SER A 146 7.63 -1.07 12.23
CA SER A 146 6.60 -2.10 12.18
C SER A 146 5.24 -1.51 12.54
N LEU A 147 4.21 -1.79 11.73
CA LEU A 147 2.86 -1.27 11.91
C LEU A 147 1.80 -2.33 11.72
N LEU A 148 0.92 -2.44 12.71
CA LEU A 148 -0.32 -3.19 12.61
C LEU A 148 -1.45 -2.25 12.19
N MET A 149 -2.18 -2.62 11.14
CA MET A 149 -3.15 -1.73 10.51
C MET A 149 -4.51 -2.44 10.36
N PRO A 150 -5.35 -2.44 11.40
CA PRO A 150 -6.77 -2.81 11.28
C PRO A 150 -7.52 -1.83 10.38
N ALA A 151 -8.74 -2.16 9.94
CA ALA A 151 -9.51 -1.36 8.99
C ALA A 151 -9.62 0.14 9.39
N TRP A 152 -9.88 0.43 10.66
CA TRP A 152 -10.00 1.80 11.17
C TRP A 152 -8.70 2.60 11.18
N ALA A 153 -7.54 1.95 11.08
CA ALA A 153 -6.23 2.59 10.99
C ALA A 153 -5.90 3.02 9.55
N HIS A 154 -6.69 2.60 8.56
CA HIS A 154 -6.45 2.95 7.16
C HIS A 154 -7.14 4.26 6.74
N ALA A 155 -6.47 5.02 5.88
CA ALA A 155 -7.00 6.26 5.30
C ALA A 155 -7.43 6.14 3.83
N CYS A 156 -7.39 4.93 3.26
CA CYS A 156 -7.73 4.68 1.86
C CYS A 156 -8.84 3.64 1.74
N PRO A 157 -10.11 4.04 1.56
CA PRO A 157 -11.24 3.11 1.41
C PRO A 157 -11.06 2.14 0.24
N ASP A 158 -10.40 2.62 -0.82
CA ASP A 158 -10.11 1.81 -1.99
C ASP A 158 -9.13 0.67 -1.66
N GLY A 159 -8.03 0.99 -0.96
CA GLY A 159 -7.03 0.02 -0.54
C GLY A 159 -7.57 -1.02 0.44
N THR A 160 -8.42 -0.62 1.38
CA THR A 160 -9.04 -1.56 2.33
C THR A 160 -10.06 -2.47 1.67
N SER A 161 -10.83 -1.98 0.71
CA SER A 161 -11.76 -2.83 -0.05
C SER A 161 -11.03 -3.89 -0.87
N ILE A 162 -9.88 -3.55 -1.45
CA ILE A 162 -9.03 -4.48 -2.21
C ILE A 162 -8.47 -5.57 -1.29
N LEU A 163 -7.97 -5.17 -0.11
CA LEU A 163 -7.33 -6.06 0.84
C LEU A 163 -8.32 -6.78 1.77
N GLY A 164 -9.63 -6.72 1.50
CA GLY A 164 -10.66 -7.47 2.25
C GLY A 164 -10.91 -6.97 3.67
N LEU A 165 -10.48 -5.75 3.99
CA LEU A 165 -10.65 -5.12 5.32
C LEU A 165 -12.00 -4.40 5.47
N SER A 166 -12.62 -4.03 4.36
CA SER A 166 -13.90 -3.32 4.34
C SER A 166 -14.66 -3.61 3.05
N LYS A 167 -15.93 -3.23 3.01
CA LYS A 167 -16.70 -3.17 1.77
C LYS A 167 -16.21 -2.05 0.86
N ILE A 168 -16.49 -2.17 -0.44
CA ILE A 168 -16.24 -1.09 -1.40
C ILE A 168 -17.34 -0.01 -1.28
N PRO A 169 -16.99 1.28 -1.11
CA PRO A 169 -17.97 2.35 -1.08
C PRO A 169 -18.68 2.52 -2.44
N PRO A 170 -19.98 2.86 -2.49
CA PRO A 170 -20.76 2.91 -3.74
C PRO A 170 -20.15 3.80 -4.83
N LYS A 171 -19.66 5.00 -4.48
CA LYS A 171 -19.01 5.91 -5.44
C LYS A 171 -17.69 5.39 -6.00
N LEU A 172 -16.97 4.57 -5.22
CA LEU A 172 -15.78 3.86 -5.72
C LEU A 172 -16.17 2.68 -6.60
N ALA A 173 -17.22 1.94 -6.21
CA ALA A 173 -17.72 0.80 -6.96
C ALA A 173 -18.26 1.18 -8.34
N SER A 174 -18.94 2.32 -8.44
CA SER A 174 -19.42 2.84 -9.72
C SER A 174 -18.26 3.25 -10.63
N GLY A 175 -17.18 3.77 -10.06
CA GLY A 175 -16.07 4.37 -10.81
C GLY A 175 -16.13 5.89 -10.93
N GLU A 176 -17.19 6.53 -10.42
CA GLU A 176 -17.45 7.99 -10.50
C GLU A 176 -16.22 8.80 -10.06
N ILE A 177 -15.58 8.40 -8.97
CA ILE A 177 -14.44 9.11 -8.39
C ILE A 177 -13.25 9.17 -9.35
N TYR A 178 -13.05 8.16 -10.20
CA TYR A 178 -11.90 8.15 -11.11
C TYR A 178 -12.10 9.12 -12.27
N VAL A 179 -13.35 9.31 -12.71
CA VAL A 179 -13.71 10.34 -13.70
C VAL A 179 -13.54 11.72 -13.09
N GLN A 180 -14.07 11.94 -11.88
CA GLN A 180 -13.96 13.22 -11.18
C GLN A 180 -12.51 13.61 -10.84
N LEU A 181 -11.63 12.62 -10.65
CA LEU A 181 -10.20 12.86 -10.47
C LEU A 181 -9.43 13.08 -11.78
N GLY A 182 -10.09 13.03 -12.94
CA GLY A 182 -9.47 13.17 -14.26
C GLY A 182 -8.55 12.02 -14.63
N LYS A 183 -8.73 10.84 -14.04
CA LYS A 183 -7.90 9.66 -14.31
C LYS A 183 -8.42 8.84 -15.48
N LEU A 184 -9.72 8.91 -15.72
CA LEU A 184 -10.41 8.18 -16.79
C LEU A 184 -11.43 9.10 -17.45
N ALA A 185 -11.59 8.92 -18.76
CA ALA A 185 -12.40 9.81 -19.58
C ALA A 185 -13.91 9.64 -19.36
N THR A 186 -14.36 8.41 -19.09
CA THR A 186 -15.79 8.09 -18.99
C THR A 186 -16.08 7.17 -17.81
N GLN A 187 -17.34 7.14 -17.41
CA GLN A 187 -17.83 6.26 -16.36
C GLN A 187 -17.62 4.79 -16.72
N GLU A 188 -17.85 4.41 -17.98
CA GLU A 188 -17.70 3.04 -18.45
C GLU A 188 -16.26 2.55 -18.31
N ALA A 189 -15.28 3.38 -18.71
CA ALA A 189 -13.87 3.07 -18.54
C ALA A 189 -13.51 2.90 -17.05
N ALA A 190 -14.06 3.75 -16.18
CA ALA A 190 -13.86 3.65 -14.74
C ALA A 190 -14.49 2.41 -14.11
N SER A 191 -15.74 2.09 -14.46
CA SER A 191 -16.41 0.88 -13.99
C SER A 191 -15.68 -0.38 -14.46
N GLN A 192 -15.17 -0.40 -15.70
CA GLN A 192 -14.40 -1.54 -16.22
C GLN A 192 -13.11 -1.75 -15.42
N MET A 193 -12.35 -0.69 -15.15
CA MET A 193 -11.14 -0.76 -14.33
C MET A 193 -11.45 -1.30 -12.92
N VAL A 194 -12.53 -0.83 -12.28
CA VAL A 194 -12.93 -1.31 -10.94
C VAL A 194 -13.37 -2.78 -10.99
N LYS A 195 -14.02 -3.21 -12.07
CA LYS A 195 -14.49 -4.59 -12.27
C LYS A 195 -13.34 -5.58 -12.49
N GLU A 196 -12.34 -5.22 -13.29
CA GLU A 196 -11.18 -6.08 -13.58
C GLU A 196 -10.19 -6.15 -12.40
N ARG A 197 -10.26 -5.19 -11.49
CA ARG A 197 -9.38 -5.14 -10.33
C ARG A 197 -9.64 -6.32 -9.38
N PRO A 198 -8.60 -7.12 -9.06
CA PRO A 198 -8.76 -8.20 -8.09
C PRO A 198 -9.00 -7.63 -6.68
N ARG A 199 -9.75 -8.38 -5.88
CA ARG A 199 -10.01 -8.07 -4.47
C ARG A 199 -10.15 -9.35 -3.64
N ILE A 200 -9.86 -9.22 -2.35
CA ILE A 200 -10.20 -10.25 -1.37
C ILE A 200 -11.68 -10.09 -0.99
N ALA A 201 -12.32 -11.18 -0.56
CA ALA A 201 -13.67 -11.13 0.00
C ALA A 201 -13.79 -10.05 1.08
N GLU A 202 -14.91 -9.31 1.05
CA GLU A 202 -15.18 -8.22 1.99
C GLU A 202 -15.19 -8.73 3.43
N ASP A 203 -14.70 -7.91 4.35
CA ASP A 203 -14.68 -8.16 5.81
C ASP A 203 -14.02 -9.49 6.24
N SER A 204 -13.20 -10.08 5.35
CA SER A 204 -12.50 -11.36 5.59
C SER A 204 -11.12 -11.19 6.22
N MET A 205 -10.56 -9.98 6.17
CA MET A 205 -9.28 -9.64 6.80
C MET A 205 -9.51 -8.78 8.04
N ARG A 206 -8.77 -9.08 9.11
CA ARG A 206 -8.76 -8.33 10.37
C ARG A 206 -7.84 -7.13 10.31
N ALA A 207 -6.64 -7.32 9.75
CA ALA A 207 -5.60 -6.30 9.69
C ALA A 207 -4.57 -6.61 8.60
N THR A 208 -3.88 -5.58 8.14
CA THR A 208 -2.60 -5.74 7.45
C THR A 208 -1.48 -5.50 8.44
N LEU A 209 -0.44 -6.32 8.42
CA LEU A 209 0.79 -6.10 9.17
C LEU A 209 1.92 -5.82 8.19
N VAL A 210 2.73 -4.81 8.49
CA VAL A 210 3.95 -4.52 7.75
C VAL A 210 5.11 -4.30 8.71
N SER A 211 6.29 -4.78 8.33
CA SER A 211 7.53 -4.59 9.09
C SER A 211 8.73 -4.63 8.15
N PRO A 212 9.91 -4.16 8.57
CA PRO A 212 11.16 -4.64 7.97
C PRO A 212 11.19 -6.17 7.97
N LEU A 213 11.72 -6.77 6.90
CA LEU A 213 11.74 -8.22 6.73
C LEU A 213 12.50 -8.92 7.86
N ASP A 214 13.64 -8.37 8.26
CA ASP A 214 14.50 -8.83 9.35
C ASP A 214 13.91 -8.60 10.76
N GLU A 215 12.79 -7.90 10.86
CA GLU A 215 12.02 -7.69 12.10
C GLU A 215 10.63 -8.36 12.05
N ALA A 216 10.42 -9.30 11.11
CA ALA A 216 9.14 -9.99 10.98
C ALA A 216 8.82 -10.82 12.24
N VAL A 217 7.58 -10.68 12.72
CA VAL A 217 7.04 -11.43 13.88
C VAL A 217 6.14 -12.59 13.48
N MET A 218 5.75 -12.65 12.21
CA MET A 218 5.04 -13.75 11.56
C MET A 218 5.69 -14.01 10.19
N MET A 219 5.61 -15.23 9.69
CA MET A 219 6.18 -15.53 8.37
C MET A 219 5.47 -14.65 7.33
N PRO A 220 6.19 -13.84 6.55
CA PRO A 220 5.56 -12.93 5.59
C PRO A 220 4.73 -13.71 4.59
N ASP A 221 3.61 -13.14 4.16
CA ASP A 221 2.89 -13.67 3.00
C ASP A 221 3.59 -13.20 1.71
N VAL A 222 4.00 -11.93 1.71
CA VAL A 222 4.67 -11.26 0.60
C VAL A 222 5.81 -10.40 1.15
N VAL A 223 6.94 -10.40 0.45
CA VAL A 223 8.04 -9.46 0.64
C VAL A 223 7.98 -8.39 -0.45
N VAL A 224 7.86 -7.13 -0.06
CA VAL A 224 7.81 -6.00 -0.98
C VAL A 224 9.16 -5.28 -1.01
N ILE A 225 9.70 -5.11 -2.21
CA ILE A 225 10.92 -4.36 -2.49
C ILE A 225 10.56 -3.03 -3.14
N MET A 226 11.16 -1.96 -2.63
CA MET A 226 11.05 -0.60 -3.17
C MET A 226 12.45 -0.12 -3.56
N ALA A 227 12.76 -0.09 -4.85
CA ALA A 227 14.11 0.16 -5.33
C ALA A 227 14.12 0.63 -6.81
N PRO A 228 15.26 1.06 -7.35
CA PRO A 228 15.37 1.44 -8.75
C PRO A 228 15.13 0.29 -9.74
N PRO A 229 14.83 0.60 -11.02
CA PRO A 229 14.60 -0.40 -12.07
C PRO A 229 15.69 -1.46 -12.20
N GLU A 230 16.95 -1.09 -11.97
CA GLU A 230 18.07 -2.04 -12.01
C GLU A 230 17.90 -3.17 -10.97
N SER A 231 17.49 -2.84 -9.75
CA SER A 231 17.22 -3.84 -8.71
C SER A 231 16.07 -4.76 -9.11
N MET A 232 15.04 -4.22 -9.75
CA MET A 232 13.93 -5.02 -10.28
C MET A 232 14.39 -5.98 -11.37
N MET A 233 15.24 -5.50 -12.29
CA MET A 233 15.85 -6.34 -13.32
C MET A 233 16.63 -7.51 -12.72
N TRP A 234 17.46 -7.27 -11.70
CA TRP A 234 18.22 -8.34 -11.05
C TRP A 234 17.33 -9.35 -10.34
N LEU A 235 16.27 -8.90 -9.67
CA LEU A 235 15.27 -9.79 -9.05
C LEU A 235 14.56 -10.66 -10.10
N CYS A 236 14.26 -10.08 -11.27
CA CYS A 236 13.67 -10.81 -12.40
C CYS A 236 14.61 -11.88 -12.98
N MET A 237 15.89 -11.57 -13.12
CA MET A 237 16.88 -12.54 -13.56
C MET A 237 17.10 -13.62 -12.50
N ALA A 238 17.09 -13.25 -11.23
CA ALA A 238 17.26 -14.19 -10.12
C ALA A 238 16.10 -15.17 -9.99
N SER A 239 14.85 -14.71 -10.11
CA SER A 239 13.66 -15.57 -10.05
C SER A 239 13.61 -16.62 -11.16
N THR A 240 14.32 -16.36 -12.26
CA THR A 240 14.37 -17.23 -13.44
C THR A 240 15.73 -17.89 -13.63
N TYR A 241 16.68 -17.70 -12.71
CA TYR A 241 18.07 -18.14 -12.85
C TYR A 241 18.20 -19.64 -13.18
N TYR A 242 17.42 -20.48 -12.51
CA TYR A 242 17.45 -21.94 -12.69
C TYR A 242 16.49 -22.46 -13.77
N THR A 243 15.65 -21.61 -14.36
CA THR A 243 14.59 -22.05 -15.27
C THR A 243 14.64 -21.39 -16.64
N GLY A 244 15.27 -20.21 -16.77
CA GLY A 244 15.31 -19.41 -18.00
C GLY A 244 13.94 -18.94 -18.49
N ARG A 245 12.87 -19.11 -17.70
CA ARG A 245 11.50 -18.80 -18.15
C ARG A 245 11.30 -17.29 -18.30
N ARG A 246 10.45 -16.90 -19.24
CA ARG A 246 9.99 -15.51 -19.35
C ARG A 246 8.86 -15.28 -18.35
N MET A 247 8.90 -14.12 -17.70
CA MET A 247 7.86 -13.69 -16.77
C MET A 247 6.82 -12.83 -17.47
N THR A 248 5.61 -12.87 -16.92
CA THR A 248 4.51 -12.00 -17.29
C THR A 248 4.12 -11.20 -16.06
N PHE A 249 4.11 -9.88 -16.20
CA PHE A 249 3.65 -8.99 -15.14
C PHE A 249 2.22 -8.51 -15.42
N ARG A 250 1.46 -8.30 -14.34
CA ARG A 250 0.13 -7.74 -14.39
C ARG A 250 0.18 -6.36 -13.74
N MET A 251 0.22 -5.32 -14.57
CA MET A 251 0.22 -3.94 -14.11
C MET A 251 -0.76 -3.10 -14.92
N SER A 252 -1.51 -2.25 -14.23
CA SER A 252 -2.27 -1.14 -14.80
C SER A 252 -1.75 0.21 -14.30
N SER A 253 -0.82 0.20 -13.34
CA SER A 253 -0.37 1.38 -12.58
C SER A 253 -1.49 2.08 -11.80
N TYR A 254 -2.62 1.37 -11.64
CA TYR A 254 -3.65 1.67 -10.65
C TYR A 254 -3.48 0.72 -9.47
N ASN A 255 -3.66 1.21 -8.25
CA ASN A 255 -3.60 0.38 -7.05
C ASN A 255 -2.28 -0.37 -6.84
N ALA A 256 -1.15 0.19 -7.27
CA ALA A 256 0.19 -0.39 -7.20
C ALA A 256 0.48 -1.25 -5.95
N GLN A 257 0.51 -0.65 -4.76
CA GLN A 257 0.94 -1.41 -3.59
C GLN A 257 -0.12 -2.39 -3.07
N CYS A 258 -1.41 -2.02 -3.05
CA CYS A 258 -2.44 -2.94 -2.56
C CYS A 258 -2.73 -4.09 -3.55
N VAL A 259 -2.68 -3.84 -4.86
CA VAL A 259 -2.93 -4.85 -5.90
C VAL A 259 -1.64 -5.48 -6.40
N GLU A 260 -0.80 -4.68 -7.06
CA GLU A 260 0.26 -5.19 -7.93
C GLU A 260 1.43 -5.77 -7.13
N SER A 261 1.86 -5.14 -6.03
CA SER A 261 2.95 -5.65 -5.19
C SER A 261 2.51 -6.51 -4.02
N THR A 262 1.21 -6.58 -3.70
CA THR A 262 0.73 -7.34 -2.52
C THR A 262 -0.32 -8.36 -2.89
N LEU A 263 -1.51 -7.94 -3.32
CA LEU A 263 -2.61 -8.88 -3.56
C LEU A 263 -2.31 -9.90 -4.65
N TYR A 264 -1.70 -9.46 -5.76
CA TYR A 264 -1.39 -10.35 -6.86
C TYR A 264 -0.38 -11.42 -6.43
N PRO A 265 0.78 -11.08 -5.82
CA PRO A 265 1.67 -12.09 -5.24
C PRO A 265 1.01 -12.99 -4.19
N TYR A 266 0.21 -12.41 -3.31
CA TYR A 266 -0.52 -13.15 -2.27
C TYR A 266 -1.45 -14.21 -2.84
N THR A 267 -2.24 -13.87 -3.87
CA THR A 267 -3.30 -14.75 -4.38
C THR A 267 -2.81 -15.73 -5.43
N THR A 268 -1.83 -15.34 -6.24
CA THR A 268 -1.34 -16.18 -7.35
C THR A 268 -0.13 -17.02 -6.97
N GLY A 269 0.58 -16.66 -5.90
CA GLY A 269 1.87 -17.23 -5.58
C GLY A 269 2.95 -16.87 -6.61
N GLU A 270 2.71 -15.92 -7.51
CA GLU A 270 3.66 -15.42 -8.51
C GLU A 270 4.22 -14.05 -8.17
N MET A 271 5.49 -13.80 -8.52
CA MET A 271 6.11 -12.48 -8.33
C MET A 271 5.46 -11.46 -9.28
N ASN A 272 5.34 -10.20 -8.84
CA ASN A 272 4.84 -9.12 -9.71
C ASN A 272 5.52 -7.78 -9.45
N THR A 273 5.54 -6.91 -10.47
CA THR A 273 6.19 -5.61 -10.44
C THR A 273 5.21 -4.48 -10.73
N SER A 274 5.58 -3.26 -10.35
CA SER A 274 4.76 -2.06 -10.49
C SER A 274 5.63 -0.80 -10.68
N LEU A 275 5.13 0.12 -11.51
CA LEU A 275 5.68 1.46 -11.69
C LEU A 275 5.27 2.43 -10.57
N GLY A 276 4.45 1.97 -9.62
CA GLY A 276 3.73 2.82 -8.68
C GLY A 276 2.41 3.30 -9.26
N CYS A 277 1.61 3.96 -8.43
CA CYS A 277 0.33 4.52 -8.84
C CYS A 277 0.21 5.98 -8.39
N TYR A 278 -0.68 6.72 -9.04
CA TYR A 278 -1.03 8.09 -8.67
C TYR A 278 -1.25 8.22 -7.15
N GLY A 279 -2.01 7.28 -6.58
CA GLY A 279 -2.40 7.31 -5.19
C GLY A 279 -1.21 7.22 -4.24
N CYS A 280 -0.22 6.36 -4.52
CA CYS A 280 0.97 6.20 -3.68
C CYS A 280 1.93 7.38 -3.84
N ARG A 281 2.18 7.82 -5.08
CA ARG A 281 3.10 8.93 -5.36
C ARG A 281 2.61 10.27 -4.81
N ALA A 282 1.29 10.52 -4.80
CA ALA A 282 0.72 11.77 -4.32
C ALA A 282 0.79 11.99 -2.78
N ILE A 283 1.17 10.98 -2.01
CA ILE A 283 1.06 10.96 -0.53
C ILE A 283 2.34 10.49 0.16
N SER A 284 3.43 10.38 -0.59
CA SER A 284 4.69 9.83 -0.12
C SER A 284 5.91 10.51 -0.71
N ASP A 285 7.09 10.11 -0.23
CA ASP A 285 8.41 10.56 -0.65
C ASP A 285 9.01 9.69 -1.78
N ILE A 286 8.19 8.90 -2.48
CA ILE A 286 8.67 8.00 -3.53
C ILE A 286 9.15 8.82 -4.75
N GLY A 287 10.46 8.73 -5.03
CA GLY A 287 11.09 9.36 -6.19
C GLY A 287 10.68 8.74 -7.53
N GLU A 288 10.98 9.46 -8.62
CA GLU A 288 10.70 9.02 -10.00
C GLU A 288 11.40 7.71 -10.35
N GLU A 289 12.58 7.50 -9.78
CA GLU A 289 13.41 6.32 -9.97
C GLU A 289 12.92 5.09 -9.19
N SER A 290 11.94 5.22 -8.31
CA SER A 290 11.49 4.10 -7.48
C SER A 290 10.42 3.25 -8.17
N MET A 291 10.65 1.93 -8.23
CA MET A 291 9.70 0.89 -8.60
C MET A 291 9.33 0.03 -7.39
N PHE A 292 8.30 -0.80 -7.55
CA PHE A 292 7.83 -1.73 -6.52
C PHE A 292 7.78 -3.14 -7.07
N LEU A 293 8.18 -4.12 -6.26
CA LEU A 293 8.10 -5.53 -6.62
C LEU A 293 7.65 -6.34 -5.41
N GLY A 294 6.68 -7.22 -5.61
CA GLY A 294 6.17 -8.13 -4.59
C GLY A 294 6.59 -9.56 -4.86
N ILE A 295 7.20 -10.20 -3.87
CA ILE A 295 7.69 -11.58 -3.91
C ILE A 295 6.87 -12.41 -2.93
N PRO A 296 6.14 -13.44 -3.36
CA PRO A 296 5.49 -14.35 -2.44
C PRO A 296 6.55 -15.12 -1.65
N MET A 297 6.36 -15.30 -0.35
CA MET A 297 7.40 -15.85 0.54
C MET A 297 7.93 -17.22 0.09
N GLY A 298 7.07 -18.05 -0.50
CA GLY A 298 7.45 -19.35 -1.07
C GLY A 298 8.46 -19.30 -2.24
N LYS A 299 8.72 -18.13 -2.84
CA LYS A 299 9.75 -17.94 -3.89
C LYS A 299 11.03 -17.28 -3.40
N MET A 300 11.09 -16.84 -2.13
CA MET A 300 12.22 -16.07 -1.60
C MET A 300 13.54 -16.82 -1.67
N GLN A 301 13.57 -18.11 -1.26
CA GLN A 301 14.79 -18.93 -1.29
C GLN A 301 15.40 -18.97 -2.69
N THR A 302 14.61 -19.36 -3.70
CA THR A 302 15.06 -19.47 -5.10
C THR A 302 15.59 -18.14 -5.63
N ILE A 303 14.92 -17.03 -5.29
CA ILE A 303 15.35 -15.69 -5.73
C ILE A 303 16.65 -15.29 -5.05
N VAL A 304 16.78 -15.48 -3.74
CA VAL A 304 18.01 -15.13 -3.01
C VAL A 304 19.18 -15.99 -3.49
N ASP A 305 18.98 -17.27 -3.76
CA ASP A 305 20.02 -18.14 -4.32
C ASP A 305 20.43 -17.70 -5.73
N GLY A 306 19.45 -17.39 -6.59
CA GLY A 306 19.70 -16.82 -7.91
C GLY A 306 20.48 -15.50 -7.84
N LEU A 307 20.12 -14.61 -6.91
CA LEU A 307 20.85 -13.36 -6.67
C LEU A 307 22.29 -13.61 -6.20
N LYS A 308 22.51 -14.58 -5.31
CA LYS A 308 23.86 -14.97 -4.86
C LYS A 308 24.70 -15.44 -6.04
N GLN A 309 24.14 -16.21 -6.97
CA GLN A 309 24.86 -16.62 -8.19
C GLN A 309 25.16 -15.44 -9.12
N LEU A 310 24.16 -14.60 -9.41
CA LEU A 310 24.33 -13.42 -10.25
C LEU A 310 25.32 -12.43 -9.64
N GLY A 311 25.36 -12.32 -8.32
CA GLY A 311 26.25 -11.47 -7.53
C GLY A 311 27.74 -11.85 -7.66
N ARG A 312 28.05 -13.09 -8.03
CA ARG A 312 29.44 -13.54 -8.24
C ARG A 312 30.07 -12.96 -9.51
N ARG A 313 29.26 -12.62 -10.52
CA ARG A 313 29.78 -12.21 -11.84
C ARG A 313 28.88 -11.24 -12.59
N ALA A 314 27.65 -11.63 -12.94
CA ALA A 314 26.81 -10.83 -13.83
C ALA A 314 26.50 -9.41 -13.30
N ILE A 315 26.22 -9.30 -12.01
CA ILE A 315 25.95 -8.00 -11.35
C ILE A 315 27.19 -7.10 -11.35
N PRO A 316 28.37 -7.54 -10.83
CA PRO A 316 29.56 -6.70 -10.86
C PRO A 316 30.00 -6.35 -12.28
N ASP A 317 29.98 -7.29 -13.22
CA ASP A 317 30.35 -7.06 -14.63
C ASP A 317 29.47 -5.97 -15.27
N SER A 318 28.16 -6.05 -15.09
CA SER A 318 27.20 -5.07 -15.62
C SER A 318 27.39 -3.68 -14.99
N ARG A 319 27.61 -3.62 -13.66
CA ARG A 319 27.84 -2.37 -12.94
C ARG A 319 29.20 -1.73 -13.25
N ALA A 320 30.21 -2.55 -13.53
CA ALA A 320 31.53 -2.10 -13.99
C ALA A 320 31.56 -1.71 -15.47
N LYS A 321 30.44 -1.85 -16.19
CA LYS A 321 30.29 -1.46 -17.60
C LYS A 321 31.34 -2.11 -18.50
N ILE A 322 31.68 -3.38 -18.27
CA ILE A 322 32.77 -4.06 -18.98
C ILE A 322 32.57 -4.17 -20.51
N TYR A 323 31.34 -3.99 -20.99
CA TYR A 323 30.99 -3.99 -22.42
C TYR A 323 30.95 -2.59 -23.04
N LEU A 324 31.04 -1.53 -22.23
CA LEU A 324 31.01 -0.16 -22.70
C LEU A 324 32.40 0.26 -23.15
N GLN A 325 32.57 0.41 -24.46
CA GLN A 325 33.77 1.04 -25.01
C GLN A 325 33.83 2.51 -24.56
N PRO A 326 35.03 3.12 -24.45
CA PRO A 326 35.15 4.56 -24.22
C PRO A 326 34.29 5.32 -25.23
N ILE A 327 33.30 6.07 -24.74
CA ILE A 327 32.48 6.94 -25.58
C ILE A 327 33.28 8.26 -25.75
N PRO A 328 33.38 8.80 -26.98
CA PRO A 328 34.08 10.06 -27.26
C PRO A 328 33.64 11.24 -26.41
#